data_AF-A0A8T7ETB5-F1
#
_entry.id   AF-A0A8T7ETB5-F1
#
_cell.length_a   1.000
_cell.length_b   1.000
_cell.length_c   1.000
_cell.angle_alpha   90.00
_cell.angle_beta   90.00
_cell.angle_gamma   90.00
#
_symmetry.space_group_name_H-M   'P 1'
#
loop_
_entity.id
_entity.type
_entity.pdbx_description
1 polymer ?
#
loop_
_entity_poly.entity_id
_entity_poly.type
_entity_poly.pdbx_seq_one_letter_code
_entity_poly.pdbx_strand_id
1 'polypeptide(L)'
;MLSIVWGIVRILRRTAWLLVVAFLLRYSTLPLGESWAHIGQQIGSNGFDFIGWTVDALGAKAEQTLWGAHPFMSEEERTAFTRVYFADVARAQTIEEDIAVLYARPDLTDPQAATARLRAERDALRQSLAERQSLAEAIIEGQVAAVLVDQGYGVLGRQPFRRLRCVSRKRRTCW
;
A
#
# COMPACT_ATOMS: atom_id res chain seq x y z
N MET A 1 38.12 -31.17 42.81
CA MET A 1 37.45 -29.89 42.46
C MET A 1 37.97 -29.29 41.15
N LEU A 2 39.29 -29.17 40.93
CA LEU A 2 39.86 -28.59 39.68
C LEU A 2 39.42 -29.30 38.38
N SER A 3 39.32 -30.63 38.35
CA SER A 3 38.96 -31.39 37.13
C SER A 3 37.50 -31.19 36.70
N ILE A 4 36.59 -30.93 37.66
CA ILE A 4 35.17 -30.66 37.39
C ILE A 4 35.03 -29.26 36.76
N VAL A 5 35.73 -28.27 37.31
CA VAL A 5 35.76 -26.90 36.78
C VAL A 5 36.31 -26.87 35.35
N TRP A 6 37.39 -27.61 35.08
CA TRP A 6 37.93 -27.75 33.72
C TRP A 6 36.99 -28.46 32.73
N GLY A 7 36.21 -29.43 33.23
CA GLY A 7 35.14 -30.07 32.45
C GLY A 7 34.07 -29.07 32.04
N ILE A 8 33.58 -28.27 33.00
CA ILE A 8 32.53 -27.26 32.79
C ILE A 8 33.00 -26.17 31.80
N VAL A 9 34.21 -25.64 31.98
CA VAL A 9 34.77 -24.61 31.07
C VAL A 9 34.91 -25.14 29.64
N ARG A 10 35.32 -26.41 29.47
CA ARG A 10 35.45 -27.03 28.15
C ARG A 10 34.10 -27.21 27.47
N ILE A 11 33.07 -27.58 28.22
CA ILE A 11 31.69 -27.72 27.71
C ILE A 11 31.19 -26.33 27.29
N LEU A 12 31.21 -25.33 28.19
CA LEU A 12 30.74 -23.97 27.89
C LEU A 12 31.42 -23.38 26.66
N ARG A 13 32.73 -23.56 26.51
CA ARG A 13 33.47 -23.09 25.34
C ARG A 13 33.02 -23.79 24.05
N ARG A 14 32.77 -25.10 24.08
CA ARG A 14 32.25 -25.84 22.92
C ARG A 14 30.84 -25.39 22.57
N THR A 15 29.97 -25.20 23.55
CA THR A 15 28.61 -24.69 23.33
C THR A 15 28.64 -23.29 22.75
N ALA A 16 29.51 -22.41 23.25
CA ALA A 16 29.69 -21.06 22.71
C ALA A 16 30.16 -21.09 21.25
N TRP A 17 31.13 -21.94 20.90
CA TRP A 17 31.57 -22.11 19.52
C TRP A 17 30.47 -22.65 18.61
N LEU A 18 29.67 -23.61 19.09
CA LEU A 18 28.52 -24.14 18.35
C LEU A 18 27.46 -23.05 18.12
N LEU A 19 27.21 -22.19 19.11
CA LEU A 19 26.28 -21.07 18.97
C LEU A 19 26.79 -20.00 17.99
N VAL A 20 28.09 -19.68 18.01
CA VAL A 20 28.71 -18.75 17.05
C VAL A 20 28.62 -19.31 15.63
N VAL A 21 28.94 -20.59 15.42
CA VAL A 21 28.82 -21.24 14.12
C VAL A 21 27.37 -21.26 13.64
N ALA A 22 26.41 -21.60 14.51
CA ALA A 22 24.99 -21.56 14.19
C ALA A 22 24.51 -20.15 13.82
N PHE A 23 25.01 -19.11 14.50
CA PHE A 23 24.69 -17.72 14.20
C PHE A 23 25.25 -17.26 12.84
N LEU A 24 26.49 -17.65 12.50
CA LEU A 24 27.11 -17.34 11.21
C LEU A 24 26.43 -18.08 10.05
N LEU A 25 25.99 -19.32 10.26
CA LEU A 25 25.25 -20.10 9.26
C LEU A 25 23.90 -19.48 8.89
N ARG A 26 23.27 -18.68 9.77
CA ARG A 26 22.03 -17.95 9.48
C ARG A 26 22.15 -17.01 8.28
N TYR A 27 23.33 -16.45 8.05
CA TYR A 27 23.59 -15.54 6.94
C TYR A 27 24.06 -16.25 5.67
N SER A 28 24.38 -17.55 5.74
CA SER A 28 24.95 -18.33 4.63
C SER A 28 23.91 -19.12 3.84
N THR A 29 22.71 -18.57 3.66
CA THR A 29 21.74 -19.11 2.71
C THR A 29 21.43 -18.03 1.68
N LEU A 30 22.20 -18.00 0.59
CA LEU A 30 21.67 -17.45 -0.65
C LEU A 30 20.60 -18.45 -1.12
N PRO A 31 19.31 -18.08 -1.18
CA PRO A 31 18.27 -18.99 -1.64
C PRO A 31 18.35 -19.06 -3.17
N LEU A 32 19.39 -19.70 -3.71
CA LEU A 32 19.66 -19.80 -5.15
C LEU A 32 18.61 -20.63 -5.93
N GLY A 33 17.62 -21.20 -5.24
CA GLY A 33 16.54 -21.98 -5.84
C GLY A 33 15.15 -21.36 -5.74
N GLU A 34 14.99 -20.23 -5.02
CA GLU A 34 13.69 -19.56 -4.94
C GLU A 34 13.60 -18.46 -6.01
N SER A 35 12.52 -18.51 -6.81
CA SER A 35 12.23 -17.49 -7.83
C SER A 35 12.27 -16.06 -7.27
N TRP A 36 11.90 -15.88 -6.00
CA TRP A 36 11.95 -14.61 -5.29
C TRP A 36 13.37 -14.07 -5.07
N ALA A 37 14.36 -14.93 -4.88
CA ALA A 37 15.76 -14.50 -4.72
C ALA A 37 16.33 -13.95 -6.03
N HIS A 38 15.97 -14.55 -7.17
CA HIS A 38 16.33 -14.05 -8.50
C HIS A 38 15.67 -12.71 -8.80
N ILE A 39 14.38 -12.55 -8.48
CA ILE A 39 13.66 -11.28 -8.63
C ILE A 39 14.28 -10.20 -7.74
N GLY A 40 14.58 -10.53 -6.47
CA GLY A 40 15.23 -9.60 -5.53
C GLY A 40 16.60 -9.12 -6.03
N GLN A 41 17.40 -10.01 -6.63
CA GLN A 41 18.68 -9.65 -7.22
C GLN A 41 18.54 -8.76 -8.47
N GLN A 42 17.50 -8.96 -9.28
CA GLN A 42 17.21 -8.13 -10.46
C GLN A 42 16.67 -6.75 -10.09
N ILE A 43 15.85 -6.64 -9.04
CA ILE A 43 15.28 -5.37 -8.57
C ILE A 43 16.35 -4.53 -7.85
N GLY A 44 17.31 -5.17 -7.17
CA GLY A 44 18.41 -4.48 -6.51
C GLY A 44 17.93 -3.43 -5.51
N SER A 45 18.51 -2.23 -5.56
CA SER A 45 18.11 -1.10 -4.70
C SER A 45 16.79 -0.43 -5.10
N ASN A 46 16.15 -0.85 -6.20
CA ASN A 46 14.89 -0.27 -6.68
C ASN A 46 13.66 -0.98 -6.09
N GLY A 47 13.83 -1.64 -4.94
CA GLY A 47 12.74 -2.27 -4.20
C GLY A 47 11.79 -1.24 -3.59
N PHE A 48 10.60 -1.69 -3.19
CA PHE A 48 9.65 -0.86 -2.47
C PHE A 48 10.20 -0.49 -1.07
N ASP A 49 10.35 0.81 -0.80
CA ASP A 49 10.76 1.30 0.52
C ASP A 49 9.55 1.32 1.48
N PHE A 50 9.38 0.22 2.20
CA PHE A 50 8.29 0.09 3.17
C PHE A 50 8.40 1.08 4.33
N ILE A 51 9.63 1.41 4.77
CA ILE A 51 9.83 2.27 5.94
C ILE A 51 9.55 3.73 5.57
N GLY A 52 10.12 4.20 4.46
CA GLY A 52 9.82 5.54 3.92
C GLY A 52 8.33 5.74 3.70
N TRP A 53 7.69 4.79 2.99
CA TRP A 53 6.24 4.82 2.77
C TRP A 53 5.44 4.88 4.07
N THR A 54 5.82 4.09 5.08
CA THR A 54 5.11 4.07 6.38
C THR A 54 5.24 5.41 7.12
N VAL A 55 6.43 6.00 7.11
CA VAL A 55 6.68 7.30 7.75
C VAL A 55 5.88 8.40 7.05
N ASP A 56 5.90 8.44 5.72
CA ASP A 56 5.15 9.41 4.93
C ASP A 56 3.63 9.29 5.17
N ALA A 57 3.11 8.05 5.23
CA ALA A 57 1.70 7.80 5.51
C ALA A 57 1.28 8.25 6.91
N LEU A 58 2.11 8.02 7.93
CA LEU A 58 1.85 8.51 9.29
C LEU A 58 1.87 10.03 9.35
N GLY A 59 2.80 10.68 8.65
CA GLY A 59 2.86 12.13 8.52
C GLY A 59 1.59 12.70 7.89
N ALA A 60 1.16 12.16 6.75
CA ALA A 60 -0.04 12.59 6.05
C ALA A 60 -1.31 12.45 6.91
N LYS A 61 -1.46 11.36 7.68
CA LYS A 61 -2.61 11.18 8.58
C LYS A 61 -2.56 12.10 9.80
N ALA A 62 -1.36 12.34 10.35
CA ALA A 62 -1.19 13.33 11.41
C ALA A 62 -1.58 14.73 10.90
N GLU A 63 -1.21 15.04 9.66
CA GLU A 63 -1.54 16.31 9.02
C GLU A 63 -3.05 16.49 8.83
N GLN A 64 -3.70 15.50 8.24
CA GLN A 64 -5.15 15.49 8.10
C GLN A 64 -5.90 15.64 9.44
N THR A 65 -5.38 15.03 10.51
CA THR A 65 -5.99 15.09 11.85
C THR A 65 -5.82 16.46 12.51
N LEU A 66 -4.66 17.11 12.33
CA LEU A 66 -4.33 18.38 12.96
C LEU A 66 -4.93 19.58 12.25
N TRP A 67 -4.89 19.60 10.92
CA TRP A 67 -5.29 20.75 10.11
C TRP A 67 -6.69 20.61 9.47
N GLY A 68 -7.27 19.41 9.53
CA GLY A 68 -8.64 19.13 9.10
C GLY A 68 -8.79 19.04 7.58
N ALA A 69 -9.64 18.12 7.12
CA ALA A 69 -10.04 18.05 5.71
C ALA A 69 -10.77 19.34 5.31
N HIS A 70 -10.16 20.10 4.40
CA HIS A 70 -10.54 21.46 4.02
C HIS A 70 -12.08 21.71 3.96
N PRO A 71 -12.61 22.66 4.76
CA PRO A 71 -14.06 22.85 4.92
C PRO A 71 -14.75 23.64 3.79
N PHE A 72 -14.07 23.98 2.70
CA PHE A 72 -14.57 24.96 1.72
C PHE A 72 -15.26 24.38 0.48
N MET A 73 -15.41 23.05 0.37
CA MET A 73 -16.08 22.40 -0.78
C MET A 73 -17.47 21.87 -0.39
N SER A 74 -18.45 22.14 -1.25
CA SER A 74 -19.76 21.49 -1.26
C SER A 74 -19.65 20.01 -1.66
N GLU A 75 -20.70 19.22 -1.38
CA GLU A 75 -20.70 17.79 -1.71
C GLU A 75 -20.65 17.51 -3.23
N GLU A 76 -21.22 18.42 -4.03
CA GLU A 76 -21.15 18.36 -5.49
C GLU A 76 -19.72 18.58 -5.98
N GLU A 77 -19.02 19.59 -5.45
CA GLU A 77 -17.62 19.88 -5.76
C GLU A 77 -16.70 18.73 -5.33
N ARG A 78 -16.94 18.14 -4.16
CA ARG A 78 -16.20 16.95 -3.68
C ARG A 78 -16.35 15.76 -4.62
N THR A 79 -17.58 15.47 -5.04
CA THR A 79 -17.85 14.39 -6.00
C THR A 79 -17.20 14.66 -7.36
N ALA A 80 -17.30 15.90 -7.85
CA ALA A 80 -16.67 16.31 -9.09
C ALA A 80 -15.14 16.18 -9.03
N PHE A 81 -14.53 16.64 -7.94
CA PHE A 81 -13.09 16.51 -7.68
C PHE A 81 -12.65 15.05 -7.70
N THR A 82 -13.33 14.17 -6.96
CA THR A 82 -12.99 12.74 -6.90
C THR A 82 -13.13 12.06 -8.26
N ARG A 83 -14.14 12.43 -9.07
CA ARG A 83 -14.29 11.91 -10.44
C ARG A 83 -13.12 12.32 -11.34
N VAL A 84 -12.72 13.59 -11.29
CA VAL A 84 -11.57 14.09 -12.07
C VAL A 84 -10.29 13.38 -11.61
N TYR A 85 -10.08 13.26 -10.30
CA TYR A 85 -8.93 12.54 -9.74
C TYR A 85 -8.86 11.08 -10.26
N PHE A 86 -9.96 10.33 -10.21
CA PHE A 86 -9.96 8.96 -10.73
C PHE A 86 -9.83 8.87 -12.26
N ALA A 87 -10.30 9.86 -13.01
CA ALA A 87 -10.05 9.94 -14.45
C ALA A 87 -8.55 10.12 -14.74
N ASP A 88 -7.87 10.96 -13.97
CA ASP A 88 -6.41 11.14 -14.06
C ASP A 88 -5.65 9.86 -13.66
N VAL A 89 -6.10 9.15 -12.61
CA VAL A 89 -5.53 7.84 -12.24
C VAL A 89 -5.68 6.84 -13.39
N ALA A 90 -6.87 6.74 -13.99
CA ALA A 90 -7.11 5.84 -15.10
C ALA A 90 -6.24 6.21 -16.32
N ARG A 91 -6.06 7.51 -16.59
CA ARG A 91 -5.17 7.99 -17.65
C ARG A 91 -3.73 7.59 -17.41
N ALA A 92 -3.22 7.70 -16.19
CA ALA A 92 -1.87 7.27 -15.83
C ALA A 92 -1.69 5.76 -16.08
N GLN A 93 -2.67 4.95 -15.70
CA GLN A 93 -2.67 3.51 -15.93
C GLN A 93 -2.64 3.16 -17.42
N THR A 94 -3.47 3.81 -18.24
CA THR A 94 -3.44 3.61 -19.70
C THR A 94 -2.07 3.94 -20.30
N ILE A 95 -1.43 5.05 -19.86
CA ILE A 95 -0.10 5.41 -20.36
C ILE A 95 0.95 4.35 -19.95
N GLU A 96 0.85 3.79 -18.74
CA GLU A 96 1.72 2.71 -18.29
C GLU A 96 1.56 1.44 -19.11
N GLU A 97 0.32 1.08 -19.44
CA GLU A 97 0.01 -0.03 -20.34
C GLU A 97 0.59 0.20 -21.74
N ASP A 98 0.41 1.40 -22.31
CA ASP A 98 0.95 1.76 -23.62
C ASP A 98 2.49 1.66 -23.64
N ILE A 99 3.15 2.12 -22.57
CA ILE A 99 4.59 1.97 -22.40
C ILE A 99 4.95 0.48 -22.37
N ALA A 100 4.27 -0.33 -21.54
CA ALA A 100 4.56 -1.75 -21.42
C ALA A 100 4.40 -2.49 -22.77
N VAL A 101 3.37 -2.16 -23.55
CA VAL A 101 3.16 -2.69 -24.90
C VAL A 101 4.31 -2.33 -25.83
N LEU A 102 4.79 -1.09 -25.81
CA LEU A 102 5.92 -0.66 -26.64
C LEU A 102 7.25 -1.33 -26.25
N TYR A 103 7.47 -1.58 -24.96
CA TYR A 103 8.62 -2.35 -24.49
C TYR A 103 8.56 -3.83 -24.86
N ALA A 104 7.37 -4.38 -25.06
CA ALA A 104 7.18 -5.77 -25.46
C ALA A 104 7.32 -6.01 -26.98
N ARG A 105 7.47 -4.94 -27.79
CA ARG A 105 7.56 -5.03 -29.25
C ARG A 105 8.98 -5.39 -29.71
N PRO A 106 9.18 -6.55 -30.38
CA PRO A 106 10.50 -6.99 -30.82
C PRO A 106 11.03 -6.25 -32.06
N ASP A 107 10.16 -5.58 -32.81
CA ASP A 107 10.47 -4.76 -33.98
C ASP A 107 11.00 -3.37 -33.64
N LEU A 108 10.91 -2.97 -32.37
CA LEU A 108 11.30 -1.66 -31.88
C LEU A 108 12.75 -1.69 -31.36
N THR A 109 13.67 -1.07 -32.10
CA THR A 109 15.11 -1.09 -31.78
C THR A 109 15.46 -0.32 -30.50
N ASP A 110 14.75 0.77 -30.21
CA ASP A 110 14.94 1.58 -29.01
C ASP A 110 13.59 1.94 -28.36
N PRO A 111 13.02 1.05 -27.52
CA PRO A 111 11.80 1.30 -26.78
C PRO A 111 11.91 2.49 -25.81
N GLN A 112 13.11 2.77 -25.30
CA GLN A 112 13.39 3.89 -24.41
C GLN A 112 13.14 5.20 -25.16
N ALA A 113 13.80 5.41 -26.30
CA ALA A 113 13.58 6.61 -27.10
C ALA A 113 12.12 6.74 -27.55
N ALA A 114 11.50 5.64 -27.99
CA ALA A 114 10.12 5.63 -28.46
C ALA A 114 9.09 5.98 -27.37
N THR A 115 9.34 5.58 -26.12
CA THR A 115 8.43 5.84 -24.99
C THR A 115 8.76 7.12 -24.22
N ALA A 116 9.82 7.86 -24.58
CA ALA A 116 10.29 9.02 -23.80
C ALA A 116 9.18 10.05 -23.52
N ARG A 117 8.35 10.37 -24.52
CA ARG A 117 7.21 11.29 -24.36
C ARG A 117 6.15 10.74 -23.40
N LEU A 118 5.78 9.47 -23.55
CA LEU A 118 4.78 8.81 -22.68
C LEU A 118 5.27 8.74 -21.23
N ARG A 119 6.56 8.45 -21.03
CA ARG A 119 7.17 8.43 -19.70
C ARG A 119 7.11 9.82 -19.05
N ALA A 120 7.46 10.88 -19.79
CA ALA A 120 7.34 12.25 -19.30
C ALA A 120 5.88 12.65 -18.96
N GLU A 121 4.91 12.27 -19.80
CA GLU A 121 3.48 12.51 -19.56
C GLU A 121 3.00 11.79 -18.29
N ARG A 122 3.40 10.53 -18.11
CA ARG A 122 3.10 9.69 -16.95
C ARG A 122 3.71 10.26 -15.67
N ASP A 123 4.95 10.74 -15.72
CA ASP A 123 5.65 11.27 -14.56
C ASP A 123 5.03 12.61 -14.11
N ALA A 124 4.68 13.49 -15.05
CA ALA A 124 3.96 14.73 -14.77
C ALA A 124 2.57 14.46 -14.15
N LEU A 125 1.85 13.48 -14.70
CA LEU A 125 0.53 13.10 -14.19
C LEU A 125 0.61 12.50 -12.79
N ARG A 126 1.60 11.63 -12.53
CA ARG A 126 1.85 11.06 -11.18
C ARG A 126 2.21 12.12 -10.16
N GLN A 127 3.02 13.12 -10.53
CA GLN A 127 3.32 14.24 -9.64
C GLN A 127 2.04 15.01 -9.27
N SER A 128 1.23 15.34 -10.26
CA SER A 128 -0.04 16.03 -10.03
C SER A 128 -1.03 15.22 -9.19
N LEU A 129 -1.05 13.90 -9.34
CA LEU A 129 -1.86 13.00 -8.51
C LEU A 129 -1.36 12.99 -7.06
N ALA A 130 -0.04 12.92 -6.83
CA ALA A 130 0.55 12.93 -5.49
C ALA A 130 0.20 14.21 -4.72
N GLU A 131 0.23 15.37 -5.38
CA GLU A 131 -0.15 16.66 -4.79
C GLU A 131 -1.63 16.71 -4.36
N ARG A 132 -2.51 15.98 -5.05
CA ARG A 132 -3.97 15.96 -4.82
C ARG A 132 -4.44 14.79 -3.96
N GLN A 133 -3.56 13.82 -3.71
CA GLN A 133 -3.90 12.54 -3.09
C GLN A 133 -4.50 12.70 -1.70
N SER A 134 -3.90 13.54 -0.85
CA SER A 134 -4.37 13.76 0.53
C SER A 134 -5.80 14.31 0.57
N LEU A 135 -6.11 15.25 -0.31
CA LEU A 135 -7.46 15.81 -0.45
C LEU A 135 -8.44 14.76 -0.99
N ALA A 136 -8.05 13.99 -2.01
CA ALA A 136 -8.88 12.93 -2.57
C ALA A 136 -9.21 11.86 -1.51
N GLU A 137 -8.21 11.42 -0.74
CA GLU A 137 -8.37 10.45 0.35
C GLU A 137 -9.33 10.99 1.41
N ALA A 138 -9.12 12.22 1.88
CA ALA A 138 -9.96 12.82 2.91
C ALA A 138 -11.44 12.94 2.47
N ILE A 139 -11.68 13.30 1.20
CA ILE A 139 -13.03 13.35 0.63
C ILE A 139 -13.66 11.96 0.60
N ILE A 140 -12.94 10.96 0.07
CA ILE A 140 -13.44 9.59 -0.05
C ILE A 140 -13.71 8.98 1.34
N GLU A 141 -12.80 9.17 2.30
CA GLU A 141 -12.99 8.72 3.68
C GLU A 141 -14.25 9.35 4.30
N GLY A 142 -14.46 10.65 4.09
CA GLY A 142 -15.65 11.35 4.56
C GLY A 142 -16.95 10.82 3.93
N GLN A 143 -16.95 10.60 2.61
CA GLN A 143 -18.10 10.05 1.89
C GLN A 143 -18.43 8.62 2.33
N VAL A 144 -17.40 7.77 2.48
CA VAL A 144 -17.57 6.40 2.97
C VAL A 144 -18.08 6.40 4.42
N ALA A 145 -17.56 7.28 5.28
CA ALA A 145 -18.04 7.42 6.65
C ALA A 145 -19.50 7.85 6.71
N ALA A 146 -19.94 8.79 5.86
CA ALA A 146 -21.33 9.22 5.78
C ALA A 146 -22.27 8.06 5.38
N VAL A 147 -21.88 7.26 4.39
CA VAL A 147 -22.64 6.06 4.00
C VAL A 147 -22.69 5.04 5.15
N LEU A 148 -21.58 4.81 5.85
CA LEU A 148 -21.54 3.88 6.99
C LEU A 148 -22.47 4.35 8.13
N VAL A 149 -22.50 5.64 8.44
CA VAL A 149 -23.42 6.21 9.43
C VAL A 149 -24.88 6.00 9.01
N ASP A 150 -25.22 6.29 7.76
CA ASP A 150 -26.57 6.09 7.20
C ASP A 150 -27.02 4.62 7.24
N GLN A 151 -26.08 3.70 6.99
CA GLN A 151 -26.30 2.26 7.10
C GLN A 151 -26.32 1.74 8.55
N GLY A 152 -26.22 2.63 9.56
CA GLY A 152 -26.33 2.28 10.98
C GLY A 152 -25.03 1.83 11.65
N TYR A 153 -23.86 2.07 11.03
CA TYR A 153 -22.53 1.70 11.54
C TYR A 153 -21.78 2.85 12.24
N GLY A 154 -22.46 3.93 12.60
CA GLY A 154 -21.83 5.19 13.03
C GLY A 154 -21.03 5.18 14.34
N VAL A 155 -21.06 4.11 15.16
CA VAL A 155 -20.29 4.03 16.42
C VAL A 155 -19.64 2.66 16.59
N LEU A 156 -18.30 2.65 16.66
CA LEU A 156 -17.45 1.49 17.02
C LEU A 156 -17.67 0.23 16.15
N GLY A 157 -18.09 0.40 14.88
CA GLY A 157 -18.37 -0.72 13.99
C GLY A 157 -19.47 -1.66 14.49
N ARG A 158 -20.24 -1.25 15.51
CA ARG A 158 -21.32 -2.08 16.05
C ARG A 158 -22.53 -1.95 15.15
N GLN A 159 -22.90 -3.06 14.52
CA GLN A 159 -24.27 -3.31 14.10
C GLN A 159 -25.12 -3.45 15.38
N PRO A 160 -26.04 -2.53 15.73
CA PRO A 160 -27.27 -3.01 16.31
C PRO A 160 -27.92 -3.81 15.18
N PHE A 161 -27.75 -5.14 15.19
CA PHE A 161 -28.57 -6.01 14.37
C PHE A 161 -30.02 -5.81 14.83
N ARG A 162 -30.67 -4.76 14.32
CA ARG A 162 -32.07 -4.49 14.56
C ARG A 162 -32.81 -5.45 13.64
N ARG A 163 -32.90 -6.70 14.10
CA ARG A 163 -33.95 -7.62 13.66
C ARG A 163 -35.25 -6.84 13.78
N LEU A 164 -35.94 -6.70 12.64
CA LEU A 164 -37.29 -6.15 12.48
C LEU A 164 -37.41 -4.62 12.47
N ARG A 165 -37.43 -4.05 11.26
CA ARG A 165 -38.45 -3.05 10.91
C ARG A 165 -38.94 -3.35 9.50
N CYS A 166 -40.15 -3.91 9.40
CA CYS A 166 -40.92 -3.91 8.17
C CYS A 166 -41.03 -2.45 7.69
N VAL A 167 -40.43 -2.13 6.54
CA VAL A 167 -40.76 -0.90 5.83
C VAL A 167 -41.95 -1.23 4.95
N SER A 168 -43.15 -1.00 5.49
CA SER A 168 -44.37 -0.97 4.69
C SER A 168 -44.39 0.32 3.87
N ARG A 169 -44.22 0.21 2.56
CA ARG A 169 -44.90 1.14 1.64
C ARG A 169 -45.42 0.36 0.44
N LYS A 170 -46.73 0.07 0.50
CA LYS A 170 -47.61 -0.54 -0.51
C LYS A 170 -47.42 -2.05 -0.81
N ARG A 171 -48.03 -2.90 0.02
CA ARG A 171 -49.17 -3.79 -0.33
C ARG A 171 -49.47 -4.69 0.89
N ARG A 172 -50.73 -5.10 0.99
CA ARG A 172 -51.35 -5.77 2.14
C ARG A 172 -50.79 -7.20 2.35
N THR A 173 -50.99 -7.68 3.59
CA THR A 173 -50.91 -9.06 4.12
C THR A 173 -49.53 -9.70 4.34
N CYS A 174 -49.20 -9.91 5.61
CA CYS A 174 -48.20 -10.88 6.10
C CYS A 174 -48.85 -12.26 6.21
N TRP A 175 -48.10 -13.30 5.83
CA TRP A 175 -48.17 -14.66 6.38
C TRP A 175 -46.78 -14.98 6.93
#